data_AF-A0A7J7IPD6-F1
#
_entry.id   AF-A0A7J7IPD6-F1
#
_cell.length_a   1.000
_cell.length_b   1.000
_cell.length_c   1.000
_cell.angle_alpha   90.00
_cell.angle_beta   90.00
_cell.angle_gamma   90.00
#
_symmetry.space_group_name_H-M   'P 1'
#
loop_
_entity.id
_entity.type
_entity.pdbx_description
1 polymer ?
#
loop_
_entity_poly.entity_id
_entity_poly.type
_entity_poly.pdbx_seq_one_letter_code
_entity_poly.pdbx_strand_id
1 'polypeptide(L)'
;MAFWNSFCYAGARGVGLRERRFLYHESGRCHFPEDFPECRDAYRCWAQFEIQIASERWSRRPPSKRVNFVIYRAPEPFGVADWLETALSLQKHSTSTEEASVTKLVIIRSCKDLTEYSAQRANLQHSLSFLSSVRYLVRVRLHPCGRASLDSNALICSADVPEEYLGGTSDQTAAEHHQPVTPLEEPRGNVHDHQPTRPVIGRVTSSHYSWSDGCIRAYGFVLADAICGRMRVGRDSPTWNLQRPALVRDVTSLVYREVRLEPVLDDHP
;
A
#
# COMPACT_ATOMS: atom_id res chain seq x y z
N MET A 1 -31.27 -29.40 -2.69
CA MET A 1 -31.52 -28.36 -3.72
C MET A 1 -32.89 -27.68 -3.63
N ALA A 2 -33.94 -28.30 -3.07
CA ALA A 2 -35.28 -27.68 -2.99
C ALA A 2 -35.28 -26.27 -2.36
N PHE A 3 -34.54 -26.06 -1.26
CA PHE A 3 -34.44 -24.76 -0.59
C PHE A 3 -33.80 -23.66 -1.46
N TRP A 4 -32.72 -23.99 -2.19
CA TRP A 4 -32.08 -23.06 -3.12
C TRP A 4 -33.02 -22.69 -4.27
N ASN A 5 -33.75 -23.67 -4.80
CA ASN A 5 -34.70 -23.45 -5.88
C ASN A 5 -35.83 -22.50 -5.45
N SER A 6 -36.33 -22.61 -4.20
CA SER A 6 -37.32 -21.68 -3.67
C SER A 6 -36.83 -20.24 -3.68
N PHE A 7 -35.57 -19.98 -3.34
CA PHE A 7 -35.00 -18.63 -3.41
C PHE A 7 -34.86 -18.12 -4.85
N CYS A 8 -34.39 -18.96 -5.78
CA CYS A 8 -34.30 -18.60 -7.19
C CYS A 8 -35.68 -18.24 -7.77
N TYR A 9 -36.73 -19.00 -7.41
CA TYR A 9 -38.10 -18.69 -7.81
C TYR A 9 -38.64 -17.40 -7.17
N ALA A 10 -38.21 -17.08 -5.96
CA ALA A 10 -38.50 -15.80 -5.31
C ALA A 10 -37.66 -14.62 -5.88
N GLY A 11 -36.81 -14.84 -6.88
CA GLY A 11 -36.01 -13.81 -7.55
C GLY A 11 -34.62 -13.57 -6.96
N ALA A 12 -34.17 -14.39 -5.99
CA ALA A 12 -32.82 -14.31 -5.47
C ALA A 12 -31.78 -14.65 -6.57
N ARG A 13 -30.62 -13.99 -6.53
CA ARG A 13 -29.51 -14.24 -7.44
C ARG A 13 -28.35 -14.86 -6.70
N GLY A 14 -27.77 -15.91 -7.29
CA GLY A 14 -26.52 -16.50 -6.79
C GLY A 14 -25.37 -15.51 -6.90
N VAL A 15 -24.56 -15.44 -5.85
CA VAL A 15 -23.38 -14.57 -5.74
C VAL A 15 -22.15 -15.45 -5.76
N GLY A 16 -21.19 -15.15 -6.65
CA GLY A 16 -19.94 -15.88 -6.76
C GLY A 16 -18.86 -15.37 -5.80
N LEU A 17 -17.67 -15.94 -5.90
CA LEU A 17 -16.51 -15.49 -5.11
C LEU A 17 -16.10 -14.06 -5.45
N ARG A 18 -16.26 -13.63 -6.71
CA ARG A 18 -15.96 -12.27 -7.15
C ARG A 18 -16.86 -11.25 -6.48
N GLU A 19 -18.17 -11.49 -6.49
CA GLU A 19 -19.14 -10.58 -5.88
C GLU A 19 -19.01 -10.60 -4.36
N ARG A 20 -18.70 -11.76 -3.75
CA ARG A 20 -18.37 -11.84 -2.33
C ARG A 20 -17.18 -10.92 -2.01
N ARG A 21 -16.07 -11.01 -2.75
CA ARG A 21 -14.90 -10.13 -2.58
C ARG A 21 -15.30 -8.65 -2.66
N PHE A 22 -16.15 -8.29 -3.63
CA PHE A 22 -16.66 -6.93 -3.76
C PHE A 22 -17.47 -6.47 -2.54
N LEU A 23 -18.32 -7.32 -1.96
CA LEU A 23 -19.08 -7.00 -0.75
C LEU A 23 -18.17 -6.77 0.47
N TYR A 24 -17.10 -7.56 0.62
CA TYR A 24 -16.10 -7.33 1.68
C TYR A 24 -15.38 -5.99 1.48
N HIS A 25 -14.95 -5.69 0.26
CA HIS A 25 -14.29 -4.43 -0.09
C HIS A 25 -15.20 -3.22 0.16
N GLU A 26 -16.47 -3.31 -0.24
CA GLU A 26 -17.46 -2.25 -0.08
C GLU A 26 -17.89 -2.06 1.39
N SER A 27 -17.80 -3.10 2.21
CA SER A 27 -17.98 -2.99 3.67
C SER A 27 -16.71 -2.59 4.43
N GLY A 28 -15.57 -2.47 3.73
CA GLY A 28 -14.26 -2.21 4.33
C GLY A 28 -13.70 -3.34 5.18
N ARG A 29 -14.27 -4.54 5.07
CA ARG A 29 -13.80 -5.74 5.77
C ARG A 29 -12.67 -6.41 4.98
N CYS A 30 -11.83 -7.18 5.67
CA CYS A 30 -10.80 -7.98 5.02
C CYS A 30 -11.42 -9.19 4.31
N HIS A 31 -10.98 -9.51 3.09
CA HIS A 31 -11.34 -10.74 2.41
C HIS A 31 -10.19 -11.76 2.50
N PHE A 32 -10.48 -12.97 2.99
CA PHE A 32 -9.50 -14.06 3.01
C PHE A 32 -9.41 -14.73 1.62
N PRO A 33 -8.21 -15.06 1.11
CA PRO A 33 -6.88 -14.98 1.77
C PRO A 33 -6.09 -13.69 1.52
N GLU A 34 -6.50 -12.86 0.57
CA GLU A 34 -5.73 -11.73 0.04
C GLU A 34 -5.39 -10.61 1.03
N ASP A 35 -6.27 -10.33 1.99
CA ASP A 35 -6.07 -9.26 2.97
C ASP A 35 -5.46 -9.76 4.29
N PHE A 36 -4.99 -11.00 4.35
CA PHE A 36 -4.46 -11.63 5.58
C PHE A 36 -3.00 -12.05 5.42
N PRO A 37 -2.04 -11.11 5.41
CA PRO A 37 -0.62 -11.45 5.27
C PRO A 37 -0.06 -12.23 6.46
N GLU A 38 -0.77 -12.27 7.59
CA GLU A 38 -0.45 -13.14 8.75
C GLU A 38 -0.61 -14.63 8.43
N CYS A 39 -1.59 -14.99 7.60
CA CYS A 39 -1.82 -16.37 7.18
C CYS A 39 -0.86 -16.70 6.04
N ARG A 40 0.44 -16.77 6.37
CA ARG A 40 1.55 -16.78 5.41
C ARG A 40 1.37 -17.81 4.31
N ASP A 41 1.02 -19.05 4.63
CA ASP A 41 0.89 -20.12 3.64
C ASP A 41 -0.30 -19.90 2.70
N ALA A 42 -1.43 -19.48 3.25
CA ALA A 42 -2.63 -19.19 2.46
C ALA A 42 -2.44 -17.97 1.56
N TYR A 43 -1.86 -16.90 2.12
CA TYR A 43 -1.54 -15.69 1.37
C TYR A 43 -0.50 -15.99 0.28
N ARG A 44 0.59 -16.70 0.59
CA ARG A 44 1.64 -17.06 -0.38
C ARG A 44 1.08 -17.88 -1.52
N CYS A 45 0.29 -18.91 -1.23
CA CYS A 45 -0.32 -19.74 -2.27
C CYS A 45 -1.21 -18.91 -3.20
N TRP A 46 -2.07 -18.05 -2.64
CA TRP A 46 -2.91 -17.15 -3.42
C TRP A 46 -2.09 -16.13 -4.23
N ALA A 47 -1.12 -15.47 -3.60
CA ALA A 47 -0.31 -14.44 -4.22
C ALA A 47 0.57 -15.02 -5.35
N GLN A 48 1.16 -16.19 -5.16
CA GLN A 48 1.92 -16.89 -6.20
C GLN A 48 1.04 -17.24 -7.40
N PHE A 49 -0.20 -17.70 -7.15
CA PHE A 49 -1.16 -17.97 -8.21
C PHE A 49 -1.51 -16.70 -9.00
N GLU A 50 -1.82 -15.59 -8.32
CA GLU A 50 -2.10 -14.31 -8.97
C GLU A 50 -0.89 -13.76 -9.74
N ILE A 51 0.32 -13.87 -9.17
CA ILE A 51 1.58 -13.48 -9.82
C ILE A 51 1.82 -14.33 -11.08
N GLN A 52 1.57 -15.63 -11.03
CA GLN A 52 1.70 -16.52 -12.18
C GLN A 52 0.73 -16.12 -13.29
N ILE A 53 -0.54 -15.84 -12.95
CA ILE A 53 -1.54 -15.39 -13.93
C ILE A 53 -1.14 -14.03 -14.52
N ALA A 54 -0.70 -13.08 -13.70
CA ALA A 54 -0.32 -11.75 -14.15
C ALA A 54 0.93 -11.79 -15.03
N SER A 55 1.93 -12.59 -14.67
CA SER A 55 3.16 -12.77 -15.46
C SER A 55 2.89 -13.49 -16.78
N GLU A 56 2.01 -14.50 -16.81
CA GLU A 56 1.58 -15.16 -18.04
C GLU A 56 0.78 -14.21 -18.95
N ARG A 57 -0.14 -13.42 -18.39
CA ARG A 57 -0.86 -12.38 -19.15
C ARG A 57 0.09 -11.35 -19.74
N TRP A 58 1.15 -11.00 -19.03
CA TRP A 58 2.17 -10.06 -19.51
C TRP A 58 3.07 -10.69 -20.58
N SER A 59 3.46 -11.95 -20.45
CA SER A 59 4.33 -12.64 -21.43
C SER A 59 3.63 -12.94 -22.75
N ARG A 60 2.30 -13.17 -22.73
CA ARG A 60 1.47 -13.31 -23.94
C ARG A 60 1.37 -12.03 -24.76
N ARG A 61 1.59 -10.85 -24.15
CA ARG A 61 1.56 -9.58 -24.88
C ARG A 61 2.88 -9.37 -25.64
N PRO A 62 2.84 -8.95 -26.92
CA PRO A 62 4.06 -8.71 -27.68
C PRO A 62 4.89 -7.58 -27.05
N PRO A 63 6.22 -7.55 -27.27
CA PRO A 63 7.13 -6.61 -26.59
C PRO A 63 6.73 -5.13 -26.69
N SER A 64 6.15 -4.68 -27.81
CA SER A 64 5.72 -3.29 -28.02
C SER A 64 4.40 -2.92 -27.34
N LYS A 65 3.66 -3.90 -26.79
CA LYS A 65 2.35 -3.70 -26.14
C LYS A 65 2.38 -4.05 -24.65
N ARG A 66 3.48 -4.59 -24.14
CA ARG A 66 3.66 -4.89 -22.72
C ARG A 66 4.40 -3.73 -22.03
N VAL A 67 4.09 -3.52 -20.76
CA VAL A 67 4.73 -2.47 -19.95
C VAL A 67 6.17 -2.88 -19.65
N ASN A 68 7.12 -1.96 -19.82
CA ASN A 68 8.52 -2.18 -19.47
C ASN A 68 8.78 -1.74 -18.03
N PHE A 69 8.61 -2.65 -17.06
CA PHE A 69 8.71 -2.34 -15.63
C PHE A 69 10.08 -1.81 -15.17
N VAL A 70 11.14 -2.02 -15.95
CA VAL A 70 12.47 -1.43 -15.70
C VAL A 70 12.42 0.09 -15.84
N ILE A 71 11.78 0.59 -16.90
CA ILE A 71 11.59 2.04 -17.10
C ILE A 71 10.73 2.63 -15.99
N TYR A 72 9.76 1.87 -15.48
CA TYR A 72 8.84 2.29 -14.42
C TYR A 72 9.39 2.08 -13.00
N ARG A 73 10.63 1.59 -12.84
CA ARG A 73 11.28 1.37 -11.53
C ARG A 73 10.36 0.65 -10.54
N ALA A 74 9.65 -0.37 -11.02
CA ALA A 74 8.57 -1.00 -10.28
C ALA A 74 9.03 -2.34 -9.69
N PRO A 75 9.37 -2.40 -8.39
CA PRO A 75 9.77 -3.64 -7.74
C PRO A 75 8.58 -4.60 -7.75
N GLU A 76 8.84 -5.88 -8.05
CA GLU A 76 7.83 -6.96 -8.00
C GLU A 76 6.51 -6.56 -8.71
N PRO A 77 6.54 -6.41 -10.04
CA PRO A 77 5.46 -5.74 -10.77
C PRO A 77 4.12 -6.48 -10.75
N PHE A 78 4.16 -7.80 -10.49
CA PHE A 78 2.98 -8.66 -10.51
C PHE A 78 2.35 -8.89 -9.14
N GLY A 79 3.00 -8.47 -8.06
CA GLY A 79 2.52 -8.66 -6.70
C GLY A 79 3.61 -9.10 -5.74
N VAL A 80 3.26 -9.11 -4.46
CA VAL A 80 4.11 -9.57 -3.36
C VAL A 80 3.68 -10.96 -2.94
N ALA A 81 4.57 -11.93 -3.08
CA ALA A 81 4.36 -13.28 -2.57
C ALA A 81 4.56 -13.36 -1.06
N ASP A 82 5.53 -12.61 -0.51
CA ASP A 82 5.80 -12.58 0.92
C ASP A 82 6.02 -11.16 1.45
N TRP A 83 5.10 -10.69 2.27
CA TRP A 83 5.18 -9.38 2.91
C TRP A 83 6.36 -9.24 3.86
N LEU A 84 6.92 -10.33 4.37
CA LEU A 84 8.10 -10.30 5.22
C LEU A 84 9.35 -9.92 4.42
N GLU A 85 9.52 -10.50 3.23
CA GLU A 85 10.59 -10.16 2.29
C GLU A 85 10.41 -8.74 1.74
N THR A 86 9.17 -8.34 1.47
CA THR A 86 8.89 -6.95 1.07
C THR A 86 9.19 -5.98 2.19
N ALA A 87 8.74 -6.21 3.42
CA ALA A 87 9.04 -5.33 4.56
C ALA A 87 10.55 -5.14 4.78
N LEU A 88 11.35 -6.18 4.50
CA LEU A 88 12.81 -6.12 4.49
C LEU A 88 13.37 -5.27 3.35
N SER A 89 12.88 -5.46 2.12
CA SER A 89 13.34 -4.70 0.95
C SER A 89 12.99 -3.22 1.02
N LEU A 90 11.88 -2.87 1.69
CA LEU A 90 11.48 -1.49 1.97
C LEU A 90 12.46 -0.75 2.90
N GLN A 91 13.19 -1.45 3.76
CA GLN A 91 14.07 -0.86 4.78
C GLN A 91 15.54 -0.72 4.35
N LYS A 92 16.04 -1.57 3.44
CA LYS A 92 17.43 -1.48 2.93
C LYS A 92 17.77 -0.11 2.31
N HIS A 93 16.77 0.74 2.09
CA HIS A 93 16.88 2.10 1.55
C HIS A 93 17.03 3.22 2.58
N SER A 94 16.81 2.97 3.88
CA SER A 94 16.95 4.02 4.91
C SER A 94 18.28 4.01 5.63
N THR A 95 19.00 2.89 5.63
CA THR A 95 20.27 2.74 6.36
C THR A 95 21.12 1.67 5.68
N SER A 96 22.26 2.08 5.11
CA SER A 96 23.29 1.21 4.55
C SER A 96 24.05 0.46 5.65
N THR A 97 23.39 -0.33 6.48
CA THR A 97 24.04 -1.22 7.45
C THR A 97 23.05 -2.28 7.95
N GLU A 98 23.49 -3.54 7.88
CA GLU A 98 22.95 -4.76 8.49
C GLU A 98 21.74 -5.45 7.85
N GLU A 99 21.99 -6.70 7.42
CA GLU A 99 21.01 -7.69 7.00
C GLU A 99 20.21 -8.20 8.21
N ALA A 100 19.28 -7.38 8.70
CA ALA A 100 18.35 -7.84 9.73
C ALA A 100 17.45 -8.96 9.16
N SER A 101 17.50 -10.15 9.75
CA SER A 101 16.58 -11.25 9.43
C SER A 101 15.25 -11.02 10.16
N VAL A 102 14.27 -10.46 9.45
CA VAL A 102 12.89 -10.41 9.96
C VAL A 102 12.35 -11.83 9.99
N THR A 103 11.91 -12.26 11.16
CA THR A 103 11.36 -13.62 11.38
C THR A 103 9.84 -13.60 11.53
N LYS A 104 9.27 -12.44 11.88
CA LYS A 104 7.84 -12.33 12.21
C LYS A 104 7.21 -11.06 11.66
N LEU A 105 6.00 -11.22 11.14
CA LEU A 105 5.12 -10.14 10.73
C LEU A 105 3.91 -10.10 11.67
N VAL A 106 3.54 -8.91 12.14
CA VAL A 106 2.41 -8.67 13.05
C VAL A 106 1.53 -7.58 12.44
N ILE A 107 0.23 -7.78 12.33
CA ILE A 107 -0.69 -6.72 11.93
C ILE A 107 -1.30 -6.11 13.19
N ILE A 108 -1.21 -4.80 13.30
CA ILE A 108 -1.88 -4.03 14.34
C ILE A 108 -3.31 -3.78 13.88
N ARG A 109 -4.29 -4.26 14.66
CA ARG A 109 -5.73 -4.11 14.39
C ARG A 109 -6.47 -3.27 15.42
N SER A 110 -5.89 -3.08 16.61
CA SER A 110 -6.48 -2.28 17.69
C SER A 110 -5.88 -0.87 17.73
N CYS A 111 -6.73 0.09 18.11
CA CYS A 111 -6.30 1.46 18.41
C CYS A 111 -5.32 1.50 19.61
N LYS A 112 -5.57 0.64 20.61
CA LYS A 112 -4.72 0.55 21.81
C LYS A 112 -3.33 0.06 21.44
N ASP A 113 -3.26 -1.03 20.68
CA ASP A 113 -2.00 -1.61 20.22
C ASP A 113 -1.18 -0.63 19.36
N LEU A 114 -1.85 0.14 18.50
CA LEU A 114 -1.19 1.15 17.67
C LEU A 114 -0.64 2.31 18.50
N THR A 115 -1.40 2.74 19.51
CA THR A 115 -0.97 3.79 20.43
C THR A 115 0.19 3.33 21.30
N GLU A 116 0.11 2.11 21.83
CA GLU A 116 1.18 1.50 22.61
C GLU A 116 2.45 1.34 21.77
N TYR A 117 2.32 0.83 20.54
CA TYR A 117 3.43 0.74 19.60
C TYR A 117 4.08 2.11 19.35
N SER A 118 3.27 3.15 19.13
CA SER A 118 3.77 4.51 18.93
C SER A 118 4.52 5.06 20.16
N ALA A 119 4.01 4.80 21.36
CA ALA A 119 4.62 5.25 22.61
C ALA A 119 5.93 4.50 22.89
N GLN A 120 5.96 3.17 22.69
CA GLN A 120 7.17 2.37 22.80
C GLN A 120 8.24 2.84 21.81
N ARG A 121 7.85 3.11 20.56
CA ARG A 121 8.78 3.60 19.53
C ARG A 121 9.37 4.97 19.86
N ALA A 122 8.58 5.89 20.42
CA ALA A 122 9.08 7.19 20.86
C ALA A 122 10.15 7.06 21.96
N ASN A 123 9.99 6.08 22.86
CA ASN A 123 10.93 5.82 23.95
C ASN A 123 12.21 5.07 23.50
N LEU A 124 12.15 4.33 22.37
CA LEU A 124 13.22 3.43 21.92
C LEU A 124 14.27 4.07 20.99
N GLN A 125 14.31 5.40 20.85
CA GLN A 125 15.29 6.10 19.99
C GLN A 125 16.78 5.76 20.27
N HIS A 126 17.11 5.07 21.38
CA HIS A 126 18.47 4.69 21.76
C HIS A 126 18.83 3.19 21.72
N SER A 127 17.91 2.26 21.39
CA SER A 127 18.23 0.82 21.33
C SER A 127 17.56 0.13 20.13
N LEU A 128 18.23 0.13 18.98
CA LEU A 128 17.72 -0.35 17.70
C LEU A 128 17.83 -1.88 17.50
N SER A 129 18.37 -2.63 18.46
CA SER A 129 18.72 -4.04 18.27
C SER A 129 17.56 -5.03 18.44
N PHE A 130 16.56 -4.74 19.30
CA PHE A 130 15.51 -5.71 19.64
C PHE A 130 14.32 -5.74 18.65
N LEU A 131 14.07 -4.63 17.93
CA LEU A 131 12.99 -4.54 16.94
C LEU A 131 13.38 -5.11 15.56
N SER A 132 14.62 -5.59 15.38
CA SER A 132 15.10 -5.97 14.05
C SER A 132 14.37 -7.19 13.47
N SER A 133 13.84 -8.09 14.33
CA SER A 133 13.26 -9.37 13.88
C SER A 133 11.73 -9.37 13.67
N VAL A 134 11.02 -8.36 14.16
CA VAL A 134 9.55 -8.27 14.01
C VAL A 134 9.20 -7.03 13.19
N ARG A 135 8.26 -7.17 12.24
CA ARG A 135 7.71 -6.03 11.50
C ARG A 135 6.22 -5.88 11.78
N TYR A 136 5.83 -4.64 12.01
CA TYR A 136 4.46 -4.27 12.30
C TYR A 136 3.85 -3.62 11.07
N LEU A 137 2.74 -4.18 10.59
CA LEU A 137 1.92 -3.62 9.53
C LEU A 137 0.63 -3.06 10.11
N VAL A 138 0.11 -2.02 9.46
CA VAL A 138 -1.22 -1.48 9.74
C VAL A 138 -1.99 -1.49 8.43
N ARG A 139 -3.23 -1.99 8.48
CA ARG A 139 -4.14 -1.88 7.35
C ARG A 139 -4.59 -0.43 7.24
N VAL A 140 -4.52 0.13 6.05
CA VAL A 140 -4.94 1.50 5.78
C VAL A 140 -5.93 1.54 4.63
N ARG A 141 -6.90 2.44 4.75
CA ARG A 141 -7.75 2.92 3.67
C ARG A 141 -7.06 4.11 3.03
N LEU A 142 -7.06 4.12 1.70
CA LEU A 142 -6.47 5.16 0.88
C LEU A 142 -7.59 6.05 0.33
N HIS A 143 -7.50 7.34 0.60
CA HIS A 143 -8.39 8.37 0.06
C HIS A 143 -7.62 9.22 -0.96
N PRO A 144 -7.72 8.92 -2.26
CA PRO A 144 -7.01 9.68 -3.29
C PRO A 144 -7.48 11.14 -3.30
N CYS A 145 -6.53 12.08 -3.36
CA CYS A 145 -6.84 13.48 -3.54
C CYS A 145 -7.22 13.73 -5.01
N GLY A 146 -8.52 13.79 -5.30
CA GLY A 146 -9.06 14.09 -6.63
C GLY A 146 -9.49 12.86 -7.44
N ARG A 147 -9.72 13.05 -8.75
CA ARG A 147 -10.17 11.99 -9.65
C ARG A 147 -8.99 11.21 -10.19
N ALA A 148 -8.64 10.12 -9.52
CA ALA A 148 -7.53 9.27 -9.96
C ALA A 148 -7.85 7.79 -9.78
N SER A 149 -7.53 7.00 -10.81
CA SER A 149 -7.51 5.54 -10.71
C SER A 149 -6.46 5.07 -9.70
N LEU A 150 -6.69 3.95 -9.02
CA LEU A 150 -5.64 3.27 -8.28
C LEU A 150 -5.73 1.80 -8.64
N ASP A 151 -4.61 1.21 -9.02
CA ASP A 151 -4.56 -0.21 -9.30
C ASP A 151 -4.26 -0.99 -8.01
N SER A 152 -4.77 -2.22 -7.94
CA SER A 152 -4.27 -3.18 -6.96
C SER A 152 -2.78 -3.42 -7.22
N ASN A 153 -1.99 -3.62 -6.16
CA ASN A 153 -0.52 -3.67 -6.18
C ASN A 153 0.19 -2.31 -6.39
N ALA A 154 -0.52 -1.18 -6.35
CA ALA A 154 0.12 0.14 -6.33
C ALA A 154 1.06 0.31 -5.12
N LEU A 155 2.13 1.08 -5.32
CA LEU A 155 3.15 1.36 -4.32
C LEU A 155 2.74 2.57 -3.49
N ILE A 156 2.81 2.45 -2.16
CA ILE A 156 2.61 3.58 -1.24
C ILE A 156 3.99 4.09 -0.85
N CYS A 157 4.28 5.34 -1.19
CA CYS A 157 5.55 6.00 -0.97
C CYS A 157 5.47 7.11 0.07
N SER A 158 6.59 7.38 0.71
CA SER A 158 6.76 8.58 1.53
C SER A 158 6.74 9.84 0.64
N ALA A 159 6.07 10.89 1.12
CA ALA A 159 6.17 12.22 0.53
C ALA A 159 7.52 12.90 0.86
N ASP A 160 8.12 12.54 1.98
CA ASP A 160 9.40 13.08 2.45
C ASP A 160 10.52 12.50 1.59
N VAL A 161 11.16 13.32 0.75
CA VAL A 161 12.36 12.95 -0.01
C VAL A 161 13.57 13.45 0.77
N PRO A 162 14.59 12.62 1.04
CA PRO A 162 15.90 13.13 1.43
C PRO A 162 16.47 14.00 0.30
N GLU A 163 16.99 15.19 0.62
CA GLU A 163 17.50 16.18 -0.36
C GLU A 163 18.50 15.58 -1.37
N GLU A 164 19.19 14.50 -1.00
CA GLU A 164 20.21 13.81 -1.80
C GLU A 164 19.72 13.19 -3.12
N TYR A 165 18.41 12.95 -3.29
CA TYR A 165 17.85 12.35 -4.51
C TYR A 165 17.26 13.37 -5.49
N LEU A 166 17.17 14.65 -5.10
CA LEU A 166 16.74 15.74 -5.97
C LEU A 166 17.95 16.29 -6.72
N GLY A 167 18.42 15.55 -7.74
CA GLY A 167 19.49 15.98 -8.65
C GLY A 167 19.08 17.15 -9.55
N GLY A 168 18.57 18.25 -8.98
CA GLY A 168 18.14 19.45 -9.68
C GLY A 168 18.56 20.69 -8.92
N THR A 169 19.41 21.51 -9.54
CA THR A 169 19.80 22.86 -9.12
C THR A 169 18.58 23.67 -8.70
N SER A 170 18.52 24.02 -7.42
CA SER A 170 17.54 24.93 -6.85
C SER A 170 17.84 26.38 -7.26
N ASP A 171 17.54 26.74 -8.50
CA ASP A 171 17.28 28.15 -8.83
C ASP A 171 15.85 28.49 -8.36
N GLN A 172 15.73 28.66 -7.05
CA GLN A 172 14.54 29.27 -6.45
C GLN A 172 14.65 30.80 -6.63
N THR A 173 14.10 31.31 -7.72
CA THR A 173 13.59 32.69 -7.73
C THR A 173 12.08 32.63 -7.58
N ALA A 174 11.62 33.15 -6.46
CA ALA A 174 10.23 33.33 -6.12
C ALA A 174 9.56 34.26 -7.15
N ALA A 175 8.56 33.75 -7.86
CA ALA A 175 7.56 34.57 -8.54
C ALA A 175 6.21 33.85 -8.54
N GLU A 176 5.27 34.46 -7.84
CA GLU A 176 3.86 34.12 -7.79
C GLU A 176 3.25 34.17 -9.21
N HIS A 177 3.12 33.00 -9.85
CA HIS A 177 2.24 32.83 -10.99
C HIS A 177 1.56 31.47 -10.89
N HIS A 178 0.26 31.45 -11.18
CA HIS A 178 -0.60 30.27 -11.31
C HIS A 178 -0.10 29.33 -12.42
N GLN A 179 1.06 28.71 -12.25
CA GLN A 179 1.47 27.60 -13.08
C GLN A 179 0.69 26.34 -12.63
N PRO A 180 0.16 25.55 -13.56
CA PRO A 180 -0.39 24.24 -13.22
C PRO A 180 0.72 23.45 -12.55
N VAL A 181 0.49 23.01 -11.32
CA VAL A 181 1.41 22.15 -10.57
C VAL A 181 1.69 20.94 -11.45
N THR A 182 2.92 20.85 -11.98
CA THR A 182 3.33 19.70 -12.79
C THR A 182 3.15 18.44 -11.96
N PRO A 183 2.50 17.40 -12.51
CA PRO A 183 2.34 16.15 -11.78
C PRO A 183 3.71 15.65 -11.36
N LEU A 184 3.82 15.23 -10.10
CA LEU A 184 5.06 14.67 -9.58
C LEU A 184 5.30 13.32 -10.26
N GLU A 185 6.41 13.18 -10.98
CA GLU A 185 6.73 11.97 -11.75
C GLU A 185 8.03 11.32 -11.27
N GLU A 186 8.02 9.99 -11.28
CA GLU A 186 9.21 9.17 -11.12
C GLU A 186 10.10 9.29 -12.36
N PRO A 187 11.41 9.56 -12.22
CA PRO A 187 12.33 9.54 -13.36
C PRO A 187 12.35 8.16 -14.02
N ARG A 188 12.50 8.14 -15.34
CA ARG A 188 12.60 6.89 -16.10
C ARG A 188 13.82 6.10 -15.65
N GLY A 189 13.61 4.84 -15.33
CA GLY A 189 14.67 3.92 -14.94
C GLY A 189 15.53 3.45 -16.10
N ASN A 190 16.80 3.25 -15.79
CA ASN A 190 17.75 2.51 -16.61
C ASN A 190 17.75 1.02 -16.21
N VAL A 191 18.54 0.20 -16.92
CA VAL A 191 18.63 -1.25 -16.70
C VAL A 191 19.03 -1.62 -15.26
N HIS A 192 19.70 -0.72 -14.55
CA HIS A 192 20.14 -0.92 -13.16
C HIS A 192 19.15 -0.38 -12.12
N ASP A 193 18.10 0.33 -12.54
CA ASP A 193 17.17 1.00 -11.65
C ASP A 193 15.91 0.13 -11.44
N HIS A 194 15.99 -0.79 -10.47
CA HIS A 194 14.86 -1.67 -10.16
C HIS A 194 13.93 -1.13 -9.06
N GLN A 195 14.25 0.04 -8.50
CA GLN A 195 13.61 0.57 -7.31
C GLN A 195 13.17 2.02 -7.51
N PRO A 196 12.05 2.41 -6.89
CA PRO A 196 11.57 3.78 -6.94
C PRO A 196 12.51 4.70 -6.18
N THR A 197 12.63 5.94 -6.64
CA THR A 197 13.41 7.00 -6.02
C THR A 197 12.88 7.34 -4.64
N ARG A 198 11.55 7.23 -4.45
CA ARG A 198 10.90 7.49 -3.17
C ARG A 198 10.80 6.21 -2.34
N PRO A 199 11.08 6.28 -1.03
CA PRO A 199 11.02 5.11 -0.16
C PRO A 199 9.57 4.62 -0.11
N VAL A 200 9.39 3.35 -0.44
CA VAL A 200 8.10 2.67 -0.37
C VAL A 200 7.84 2.29 1.08
N ILE A 201 6.70 2.70 1.61
CA ILE A 201 6.28 2.47 2.99
C ILE A 201 5.18 1.41 3.08
N GLY A 202 4.63 0.98 1.94
CA GLY A 202 3.59 -0.04 1.87
C GLY A 202 3.10 -0.29 0.45
N ARG A 203 2.04 -1.09 0.34
CA ARG A 203 1.39 -1.41 -0.95
C ARG A 203 -0.11 -1.54 -0.80
N VAL A 204 -0.80 -1.27 -1.91
CA VAL A 204 -2.24 -1.48 -2.06
C VAL A 204 -2.53 -2.96 -2.35
N THR A 205 -3.37 -3.60 -1.55
CA THR A 205 -3.79 -5.00 -1.78
C THR A 205 -5.02 -5.07 -2.68
N SER A 206 -6.00 -4.19 -2.45
CA SER A 206 -7.24 -4.14 -3.20
C SER A 206 -7.63 -2.72 -3.51
N SER A 207 -8.02 -2.47 -4.77
CA SER A 207 -8.57 -1.20 -5.21
C SER A 207 -9.73 -1.45 -6.15
N HIS A 208 -10.89 -0.90 -5.81
CA HIS A 208 -12.09 -0.97 -6.63
C HIS A 208 -12.85 0.34 -6.59
N TYR A 209 -13.66 0.58 -7.64
CA TYR A 209 -14.64 1.65 -7.59
C TYR A 209 -15.71 1.31 -6.56
N SER A 210 -15.92 2.20 -5.60
CA SER A 210 -16.96 2.08 -4.58
C SER A 210 -18.23 2.77 -5.06
N TRP A 211 -19.32 2.02 -5.08
CA TRP A 211 -20.62 2.57 -5.48
C TRP A 211 -21.22 3.46 -4.40
N SER A 212 -20.93 3.17 -3.13
CA SER A 212 -21.38 3.98 -1.99
C SER A 212 -20.70 5.35 -1.95
N ASP A 213 -19.41 5.43 -2.26
CA ASP A 213 -18.68 6.71 -2.23
C ASP A 213 -18.72 7.46 -3.58
N GLY A 214 -19.06 6.78 -4.68
CA GLY A 214 -18.94 7.35 -6.02
C GLY A 214 -17.49 7.66 -6.43
N CYS A 215 -16.52 7.00 -5.79
CA CYS A 215 -15.09 7.19 -6.04
C CYS A 215 -14.33 5.87 -5.83
N ILE A 216 -13.02 5.89 -6.07
CA ILE A 216 -12.18 4.71 -5.87
C ILE A 216 -11.88 4.55 -4.39
N ARG A 217 -12.09 3.34 -3.92
CA ARG A 217 -11.76 2.91 -2.58
C ARG A 217 -10.63 1.91 -2.68
N ALA A 218 -9.57 2.16 -1.95
CA ALA A 218 -8.38 1.32 -1.96
C ALA A 218 -7.96 1.00 -0.53
N TYR A 219 -7.50 -0.23 -0.34
CA TYR A 219 -6.97 -0.74 0.91
C TYR A 219 -5.57 -1.27 0.67
N GLY A 220 -4.72 -1.11 1.67
CA GLY A 220 -3.36 -1.60 1.64
C GLY A 220 -2.80 -1.80 3.02
N PHE A 221 -1.54 -2.22 3.04
CA PHE A 221 -0.77 -2.32 4.25
C PHE A 221 0.43 -1.40 4.16
N VAL A 222 0.72 -0.72 5.25
CA VAL A 222 1.91 0.10 5.43
C VAL A 222 2.63 -0.29 6.70
N LEU A 223 3.94 -0.03 6.75
CA LEU A 223 4.72 -0.19 7.97
C LEU A 223 4.20 0.74 9.06
N ALA A 224 3.99 0.21 10.27
CA ALA A 224 3.51 0.99 11.41
C ALA A 224 4.43 2.18 11.70
N ASP A 225 5.74 2.00 11.45
CA ASP A 225 6.81 3.00 11.54
C ASP A 225 6.50 4.27 10.75
N ALA A 226 6.01 4.08 9.51
CA ALA A 226 5.72 5.16 8.59
C ALA A 226 4.48 5.96 9.02
N ILE A 227 3.57 5.34 9.80
CA ILE A 227 2.41 6.01 10.34
C ILE A 227 2.75 6.71 11.66
N CYS A 228 3.44 6.04 12.58
CA CYS A 228 3.66 6.54 13.94
C CYS A 228 4.41 7.88 13.98
N GLY A 229 5.40 8.08 13.10
CA GLY A 229 6.10 9.38 12.97
C GLY A 229 5.23 10.53 12.48
N ARG A 230 4.01 10.25 12.01
CA ARG A 230 3.07 11.21 11.41
C ARG A 230 1.78 11.37 12.22
N MET A 231 1.68 10.71 13.37
CA MET A 231 0.51 10.77 14.24
C MET A 231 0.61 11.91 15.24
N ARG A 232 -0.48 12.68 15.39
CA ARG A 232 -0.78 13.41 16.63
C ARG A 232 -2.03 12.80 17.23
N VAL A 233 -1.92 12.30 18.47
CA VAL A 233 -3.08 11.88 19.25
C VAL A 233 -3.82 13.15 19.68
N GLY A 234 -4.93 13.46 19.03
CA GLY A 234 -5.84 14.51 19.50
C GLY A 234 -6.44 14.08 20.84
N ARG A 235 -6.46 14.98 21.83
CA ARG A 235 -6.95 14.66 23.19
C ARG A 235 -8.43 14.27 23.23
N ASP A 236 -9.23 14.74 22.27
CA ASP A 236 -10.70 14.73 22.40
C ASP A 236 -11.44 13.99 21.26
N SER A 237 -10.73 13.42 20.28
CA SER A 237 -11.34 12.57 19.25
C SER A 237 -10.28 11.68 18.57
N PRO A 238 -10.53 10.37 18.33
CA PRO A 238 -9.63 9.49 17.61
C PRO A 238 -9.71 9.74 16.09
N THR A 239 -9.81 11.00 15.66
CA THR A 239 -9.65 11.34 14.24
C THR A 239 -8.16 11.25 13.93
N TRP A 240 -7.76 10.11 13.39
CA TRP A 240 -6.40 9.83 12.94
C TRP A 240 -6.07 10.69 11.71
N ASN A 241 -5.67 11.95 11.95
CA ASN A 241 -5.28 12.86 10.90
C ASN A 241 -3.76 12.75 10.69
N LEU A 242 -3.34 11.91 9.73
CA LEU A 242 -1.98 12.00 9.21
C LEU A 242 -1.78 13.40 8.62
N GLN A 243 -0.87 14.17 9.22
CA GLN A 243 -0.65 15.58 8.84
C GLN A 243 -0.03 15.73 7.44
N ARG A 244 0.64 14.70 6.94
CA ARG A 244 1.27 14.70 5.61
C ARG A 244 0.58 13.69 4.70
N PRO A 245 0.19 14.09 3.47
CA PRO A 245 -0.28 13.12 2.49
C PRO A 245 0.83 12.10 2.22
N ALA A 246 0.44 10.84 2.01
CA ALA A 246 1.33 9.88 1.39
C ALA A 246 1.25 10.05 -0.13
N LEU A 247 2.21 9.46 -0.84
CA LEU A 247 2.14 9.35 -2.28
C LEU A 247 1.80 7.92 -2.65
N VAL A 248 1.04 7.74 -3.72
CA VAL A 248 0.76 6.43 -4.30
C VAL A 248 1.10 6.45 -5.79
N ARG A 249 1.66 5.35 -6.27
CA ARG A 249 2.06 5.18 -7.66
C ARG A 249 1.69 3.79 -8.15
N ASP A 250 0.97 3.74 -9.27
CA ASP A 250 0.69 2.48 -9.94
C ASP A 250 1.98 1.92 -10.55
N VAL A 251 2.15 0.59 -10.54
CA VAL A 251 3.30 -0.11 -11.13
C VAL A 251 3.46 0.19 -12.63
N THR A 252 2.36 0.55 -13.28
CA THR A 252 2.25 0.85 -14.71
C THR A 252 2.40 2.35 -15.03
N SER A 253 2.60 3.20 -14.02
CA SER A 253 2.67 4.65 -14.15
C SER A 253 3.90 5.24 -13.44
N LEU A 254 4.41 6.35 -13.98
CA LEU A 254 5.45 7.15 -13.32
C LEU A 254 4.85 8.22 -12.40
N VAL A 255 3.55 8.51 -12.53
CA VAL A 255 2.91 9.62 -11.82
C VAL A 255 2.63 9.24 -10.37
N TYR A 256 3.19 10.03 -9.45
CA TYR A 256 2.82 10.02 -8.05
C TYR A 256 1.55 10.82 -7.81
N ARG A 257 0.67 10.26 -6.98
CA ARG A 257 -0.61 10.87 -6.62
C ARG A 257 -0.68 11.02 -5.12
N GLU A 258 -1.17 12.15 -4.65
CA GLU A 258 -1.38 12.35 -3.23
C GLU A 258 -2.55 11.53 -2.73
N VAL A 259 -2.35 10.90 -1.57
CA VAL A 259 -3.35 10.08 -0.92
C VAL A 259 -3.33 10.34 0.58
N ARG A 260 -4.52 10.47 1.17
CA ARG A 260 -4.66 10.46 2.62
C ARG A 260 -4.83 9.03 3.09
N LEU A 261 -4.00 8.63 4.05
CA LEU A 261 -4.09 7.32 4.68
C LEU A 261 -4.98 7.41 5.92
N GLU A 262 -5.84 6.42 6.11
CA GLU A 262 -6.68 6.25 7.29
C GLU A 262 -6.47 4.83 7.83
N PRO A 263 -5.94 4.63 9.06
CA PRO A 263 -5.85 3.31 9.66
C PRO A 263 -7.23 2.65 9.77
N VAL A 264 -7.34 1.41 9.28
CA VAL A 264 -8.56 0.59 9.42
C VAL A 264 -8.31 -0.35 10.59
N LEU A 265 -9.01 -0.09 11.70
CA LEU A 265 -8.89 -0.82 12.95
C LEU A 265 -10.22 -1.50 13.26
N ASP A 266 -10.15 -2.68 13.90
CA ASP A 266 -11.33 -3.49 14.22
C ASP A 266 -12.17 -2.87 15.35
N ASP A 267 -11.55 -2.00 16.16
CA ASP A 267 -12.17 -1.39 17.36
C ASP A 267 -13.08 -0.19 17.09
N HIS A 268 -13.42 0.10 15.83
CA HIS A 268 -14.40 1.15 15.55
C HIS A 268 -15.81 0.65 15.93
N PRO A 269 -16.52 1.35 16.85
CA PRO A 269 -17.87 0.98 17.27
C PRO A 269 -18.90 1.04 16.14
#